data_AF-A0A2E6E756-F1
#
_entry.id   AF-A0A2E6E756-F1
#
_cell.length_a   1.000
_cell.length_b   1.000
_cell.length_c   1.000
_cell.angle_alpha   90.00
_cell.angle_beta   90.00
_cell.angle_gamma   90.00
#
_symmetry.space_group_name_H-M   'P 1'
#
loop_
_entity.id
_entity.type
_entity.pdbx_description
1 polymer ?
#
loop_
_entity_poly.entity_id
_entity_poly.type
_entity_poly.pdbx_seq_one_letter_code
_entity_poly.pdbx_strand_id
1 'polypeptide(L)'
;MNHTVAFFMKEKFLLYTISLPIIIWLPSALGEASADKLFLKVNTPDASISQNSITQNMIHLSKLDYKFEINATCREGFKIEAVSLNIADTRKSKTLKRMESNESFEIEMTVPAAQIPPITVDDLCTLEKQNDSSKVTTIEKVPSVLSVQAALLCSNEELSKMTYSSKSLDVVIHCHP
;
A
#
# COMPACT_ATOMS: atom_id res chain seq x y z
N MET A 1 -55.68 40.40 -30.51
CA MET A 1 -55.09 39.74 -31.69
C MET A 1 -54.38 40.79 -32.53
N ASN A 2 -53.21 40.39 -33.04
CA ASN A 2 -52.37 41.02 -34.06
C ASN A 2 -51.52 42.24 -33.69
N HIS A 3 -50.23 41.91 -33.52
CA HIS A 3 -49.08 42.79 -33.61
C HIS A 3 -48.98 43.45 -34.99
N THR A 4 -48.56 44.71 -35.01
CA THR A 4 -47.88 45.34 -36.15
C THR A 4 -46.44 45.60 -35.71
N VAL A 5 -45.49 45.12 -36.49
CA VAL A 5 -44.06 45.39 -36.33
C VAL A 5 -43.69 46.57 -37.22
N ALA A 6 -42.95 47.54 -36.68
CA ALA A 6 -42.17 48.47 -37.49
C ALA A 6 -40.80 48.69 -36.82
N PHE A 7 -39.75 48.39 -37.58
CA PHE A 7 -38.34 48.62 -37.26
C PHE A 7 -38.00 50.10 -37.36
N PHE A 8 -37.17 50.61 -36.45
CA PHE A 8 -36.28 51.72 -36.74
C PHE A 8 -34.93 51.51 -36.08
N MET A 9 -33.90 51.34 -36.92
CA MET A 9 -32.50 51.40 -36.55
C MET A 9 -32.20 52.75 -35.89
N LYS A 10 -31.45 52.73 -34.78
CA LYS A 10 -30.68 53.88 -34.37
C LYS A 10 -29.36 53.42 -33.76
N GLU A 11 -28.29 53.75 -34.47
CA GLU A 11 -26.90 53.65 -34.08
C GLU A 11 -26.71 54.02 -32.61
N LYS A 12 -26.07 53.12 -31.85
CA LYS A 12 -25.38 53.50 -30.63
C LYS A 12 -23.99 52.88 -30.62
N PHE A 13 -23.05 53.80 -30.74
CA PHE A 13 -21.63 53.71 -30.45
C PHE A 13 -21.27 52.60 -29.46
N LEU A 14 -20.46 51.66 -29.95
CA LEU A 14 -19.69 50.71 -29.16
C LEU A 14 -18.65 51.48 -28.32
N LEU A 15 -18.97 51.74 -27.06
CA LEU A 15 -17.97 51.99 -26.03
C LEU A 15 -17.69 50.66 -25.33
N TYR A 16 -16.77 49.89 -25.90
CA TYR A 16 -16.20 48.71 -25.25
C TYR A 16 -15.30 49.19 -24.09
N THR A 17 -15.83 49.21 -22.88
CA THR A 17 -15.02 49.32 -21.67
C THR A 17 -14.30 47.99 -21.45
N ILE A 18 -13.02 47.93 -21.82
CA ILE A 18 -12.14 46.80 -21.50
C ILE A 18 -11.88 46.85 -19.99
N SER A 19 -12.70 46.13 -19.22
CA SER A 19 -12.42 45.81 -17.83
C SER A 19 -11.27 44.79 -17.84
N LEU A 20 -10.04 45.28 -17.66
CA LEU A 20 -8.87 44.44 -17.43
C LEU A 20 -9.08 43.74 -16.07
N PRO A 21 -9.16 42.39 -16.02
CA PRO A 21 -9.13 41.72 -14.75
C PRO A 21 -7.75 41.97 -14.14
N ILE A 22 -7.72 42.70 -13.03
CA ILE A 22 -6.54 42.80 -12.18
C ILE A 22 -6.34 41.40 -11.61
N ILE A 23 -5.47 40.62 -12.26
CA ILE A 23 -5.00 39.32 -11.75
C ILE A 23 -4.05 39.65 -10.60
N ILE A 24 -4.62 39.85 -9.41
CA ILE A 24 -3.85 39.91 -8.18
C ILE A 24 -3.32 38.50 -7.95
N TRP A 25 -2.06 38.27 -8.30
CA TRP A 25 -1.31 37.10 -7.86
C TRP A 25 -1.15 37.22 -6.34
N LEU A 26 -2.13 36.71 -5.58
CA LEU A 26 -1.87 36.41 -4.18
C LEU A 26 -0.88 35.24 -4.18
N PRO A 27 0.34 35.39 -3.62
CA PRO A 27 1.16 34.24 -3.33
C PRO A 27 0.39 33.41 -2.32
N SER A 28 -0.18 32.31 -2.79
CA SER A 28 -0.74 31.28 -1.92
C SER A 28 0.44 30.66 -1.18
N ALA A 29 0.85 31.29 -0.08
CA ALA A 29 1.58 30.64 0.98
C ALA A 29 0.63 29.63 1.65
N LEU A 30 0.20 28.62 0.89
CA LEU A 30 -0.24 27.37 1.47
C LEU A 30 1.02 26.79 2.09
N GLY A 31 1.19 26.99 3.40
CA GLY A 31 2.09 26.13 4.17
C GLY A 31 1.71 24.70 3.81
N GLU A 32 2.68 23.91 3.36
CA GLU A 32 2.50 22.47 3.15
C GLU A 32 2.05 21.88 4.48
N ALA A 33 0.73 21.77 4.66
CA ALA A 33 0.15 21.05 5.78
C ALA A 33 0.74 19.64 5.72
N SER A 34 1.50 19.26 6.76
CA SER A 34 2.16 17.96 6.77
C SER A 34 1.12 16.87 6.55
N ALA A 35 1.29 16.05 5.53
CA ALA A 35 0.36 14.97 5.25
C ALA A 35 0.58 13.82 6.25
N ASP A 36 -0.49 13.05 6.52
CA ASP A 36 -0.37 11.78 7.25
C ASP A 36 0.53 10.82 6.45
N LYS A 37 1.41 10.09 7.14
CA LYS A 37 2.37 9.16 6.53
C LYS A 37 2.29 7.81 7.22
N LEU A 38 2.35 6.75 6.42
CA LEU A 38 2.40 5.37 6.88
C LEU A 38 3.47 4.62 6.08
N PHE A 39 4.58 4.33 6.74
CA PHE A 39 5.69 3.59 6.17
C PHE A 39 5.74 2.17 6.73
N LEU A 40 5.98 1.20 5.84
CA LEU A 40 6.01 -0.22 6.16
C LEU A 40 7.31 -0.87 5.71
N LYS A 41 8.06 -1.38 6.69
CA LYS A 41 9.18 -2.28 6.48
C LYS A 41 8.79 -3.68 6.94
N VAL A 42 9.25 -4.68 6.20
CA VAL A 42 8.87 -6.08 6.41
C VAL A 42 10.08 -6.96 6.16
N ASN A 43 10.22 -8.03 6.95
CA ASN A 43 11.20 -9.07 6.67
C ASN A 43 10.79 -9.90 5.43
N THR A 44 11.71 -10.74 4.96
CA THR A 44 11.40 -11.77 3.97
C THR A 44 11.49 -13.12 4.68
N PRO A 45 10.37 -13.83 4.90
CA PRO A 45 10.40 -15.12 5.58
C PRO A 45 11.06 -16.19 4.72
N ASP A 46 11.72 -17.11 5.39
CA ASP A 46 12.25 -18.33 4.81
C ASP A 46 11.18 -19.44 4.83
N ALA A 47 11.11 -20.22 3.75
CA ALA A 47 10.27 -21.41 3.65
C ALA A 47 11.11 -22.58 3.12
N SER A 48 11.11 -23.69 3.85
CA SER A 48 11.79 -24.92 3.42
C SER A 48 10.82 -25.83 2.70
N ILE A 49 11.24 -26.34 1.54
CA ILE A 49 10.48 -27.33 0.77
C ILE A 49 11.36 -28.54 0.46
N SER A 50 10.76 -29.73 0.50
CA SER A 50 11.40 -30.95 -0.01
C SER A 50 11.10 -31.08 -1.49
N GLN A 51 12.05 -31.55 -2.29
CA GLN A 51 11.81 -31.79 -3.73
C GLN A 51 10.58 -32.66 -4.00
N ASN A 52 10.30 -33.63 -3.13
CA ASN A 52 9.12 -34.51 -3.25
C ASN A 52 7.78 -33.78 -3.07
N SER A 53 7.79 -32.53 -2.60
CA SER A 53 6.58 -31.72 -2.43
C SER A 53 6.21 -30.89 -3.67
N ILE A 54 7.05 -30.89 -4.70
CA ILE A 54 6.76 -30.22 -5.97
C ILE A 54 5.84 -31.13 -6.80
N THR A 55 4.60 -30.70 -6.98
CA THR A 55 3.60 -31.44 -7.77
C THR A 55 3.22 -30.58 -8.97
N GLN A 56 3.40 -31.08 -10.19
CA GLN A 56 3.01 -30.38 -11.42
C GLN A 56 3.61 -28.95 -11.52
N ASN A 57 4.88 -28.76 -11.15
CA ASN A 57 5.57 -27.47 -11.17
C ASN A 57 4.92 -26.41 -10.25
N MET A 58 4.22 -26.85 -9.20
CA MET A 58 3.66 -25.98 -8.19
C MET A 58 4.23 -26.31 -6.81
N ILE A 59 4.46 -25.26 -6.03
CA ILE A 59 4.89 -25.34 -4.64
C ILE A 59 3.75 -24.86 -3.74
N HIS A 60 3.44 -25.68 -2.74
CA HIS A 60 2.54 -25.32 -1.65
C HIS A 60 3.35 -24.99 -0.40
N LEU A 61 3.27 -23.74 0.04
CA LEU A 61 3.92 -23.30 1.28
C LEU A 61 3.05 -23.62 2.50
N SER A 62 3.69 -23.96 3.63
CA SER A 62 3.00 -24.41 4.84
C SER A 62 2.47 -23.27 5.71
N LYS A 63 3.31 -22.29 6.04
CA LYS A 63 2.94 -21.04 6.69
C LYS A 63 4.05 -20.03 6.47
N LEU A 64 3.71 -18.74 6.57
CA LEU A 64 4.68 -17.66 6.45
C LEU A 64 4.58 -16.73 7.65
N ASP A 65 5.71 -16.53 8.33
CA ASP A 65 5.82 -15.69 9.52
C ASP A 65 6.48 -14.36 9.17
N TYR A 66 5.67 -13.30 9.09
CA TYR A 66 6.10 -11.95 8.78
C TYR A 66 6.24 -11.10 10.05
N LYS A 67 7.23 -10.21 10.03
CA LYS A 67 7.50 -9.19 11.04
C LYS A 67 7.55 -7.83 10.36
N PHE A 68 6.66 -6.95 10.80
CA PHE A 68 6.44 -5.62 10.26
C PHE A 68 6.96 -4.57 11.23
N GLU A 69 7.76 -3.64 10.72
CA GLU A 69 8.15 -2.40 11.37
C GLU A 69 7.35 -1.27 10.70
N ILE A 70 6.43 -0.67 11.45
CA ILE A 70 5.49 0.34 10.97
C ILE A 70 5.91 1.67 11.56
N ASN A 71 6.16 2.67 10.72
CA ASN A 71 6.36 4.05 11.15
C ASN A 71 5.15 4.86 10.70
N ALA A 72 4.38 5.35 11.67
CA ALA A 72 3.15 6.10 11.43
C ALA A 72 3.30 7.53 11.92
N THR A 73 2.87 8.48 11.09
CA THR A 73 2.85 9.89 11.43
C THR A 73 1.51 10.48 11.03
N CYS A 74 0.80 11.10 11.97
CA CYS A 74 -0.36 11.93 11.71
C CYS A 74 0.07 13.39 11.49
N ARG A 75 -0.72 14.11 10.71
CA ARG A 75 -0.57 15.57 10.55
C ARG A 75 -0.74 16.30 11.88
N GLU A 76 -0.28 17.55 11.91
CA GLU A 76 -0.38 18.39 13.11
C GLU A 76 -1.83 18.49 13.64
N GLY A 77 -1.98 18.42 14.97
CA GLY A 77 -3.28 18.42 15.64
C GLY A 77 -4.03 17.08 15.63
N PHE A 78 -3.55 16.07 14.90
CA PHE A 78 -4.12 14.72 14.89
C PHE A 78 -3.25 13.77 15.73
N LYS A 79 -3.91 12.79 16.35
CA LYS A 79 -3.27 11.71 17.12
C LYS A 79 -3.51 10.38 16.47
N ILE A 80 -2.57 9.45 16.64
CA ILE A 80 -2.74 8.07 16.18
C ILE A 80 -3.78 7.39 17.07
N GLU A 81 -4.84 6.87 16.47
CA GLU A 81 -5.91 6.14 17.16
C GLU A 81 -5.82 4.64 16.92
N ALA A 82 -5.55 4.23 15.68
CA ALA A 82 -5.41 2.81 15.35
C ALA A 82 -4.49 2.59 14.16
N VAL A 83 -3.80 1.46 14.18
CA VAL A 83 -3.08 0.91 13.02
C VAL A 83 -3.61 -0.49 12.77
N SER A 84 -3.86 -0.84 11.52
CA SER A 84 -4.23 -2.20 11.14
C SER A 84 -3.45 -2.68 9.93
N LEU A 85 -3.14 -3.96 9.93
CA LEU A 85 -2.53 -4.71 8.85
C LEU A 85 -3.48 -5.83 8.43
N ASN A 86 -3.54 -6.08 7.12
CA ASN A 86 -4.26 -7.18 6.52
C ASN A 86 -3.40 -7.89 5.48
N ILE A 87 -3.36 -9.21 5.52
CA ILE A 87 -2.67 -10.08 4.54
C ILE A 87 -3.61 -11.24 4.24
N ALA A 88 -4.07 -11.35 3.00
CA ALA A 88 -5.15 -12.28 2.63
C ALA A 88 -6.36 -12.12 3.58
N ASP A 89 -6.74 -13.18 4.29
CA ASP A 89 -7.83 -13.17 5.28
C ASP A 89 -7.32 -12.97 6.73
N THR A 90 -6.01 -12.80 6.93
CA THR A 90 -5.41 -12.58 8.23
C THR A 90 -5.30 -11.08 8.52
N ARG A 91 -6.05 -10.61 9.53
CA ARG A 91 -6.03 -9.22 9.99
C ARG A 91 -5.45 -9.10 11.39
N LYS A 92 -4.57 -8.11 11.60
CA LYS A 92 -4.17 -7.64 12.92
C LYS A 92 -4.41 -6.14 13.04
N SER A 93 -4.95 -5.71 14.18
CA SER A 93 -5.16 -4.31 14.48
C SER A 93 -4.65 -3.98 15.88
N LYS A 94 -4.02 -2.83 16.02
CA LYS A 94 -3.60 -2.27 17.29
C LYS A 94 -4.32 -0.94 17.48
N THR A 95 -5.23 -0.90 18.44
CA THR A 95 -5.84 0.35 18.90
C THR A 95 -4.93 0.97 19.94
N LEU A 96 -4.62 2.24 19.76
CA LEU A 96 -3.74 3.00 20.63
C LEU A 96 -4.62 4.06 21.30
N LYS A 97 -4.60 4.12 22.63
CA LYS A 97 -5.35 5.15 23.36
C LYS A 97 -4.65 6.50 23.16
N ARG A 98 -4.86 7.12 21.99
CA ARG A 98 -4.40 8.45 21.56
C ARG A 98 -2.95 8.75 21.94
N MET A 99 -2.03 8.13 21.21
CA MET A 99 -0.60 8.36 21.39
C MET A 99 -0.13 9.62 20.65
N GLU A 100 1.17 9.91 20.73
CA GLU A 100 1.76 11.04 20.01
C GLU A 100 1.50 10.95 18.50
N SER A 101 1.64 12.07 17.81
CA SER A 101 1.39 12.14 16.36
C SER A 101 2.41 11.33 15.54
N ASN A 102 3.46 10.79 16.14
CA ASN A 102 4.48 10.00 15.48
C ASN A 102 4.91 8.81 16.34
N GLU A 103 4.84 7.60 15.80
CA GLU A 103 5.19 6.41 16.56
C GLU A 103 5.62 5.24 15.65
N SER A 104 6.46 4.37 16.21
CA SER A 104 6.95 3.17 15.56
C SER A 104 6.42 1.92 16.27
N PHE A 105 5.97 0.94 15.50
CA PHE A 105 5.39 -0.29 16.02
C PHE A 105 5.98 -1.51 15.34
N GLU A 106 6.09 -2.58 16.11
CA GLU A 106 6.35 -3.90 15.59
C GLU A 106 5.06 -4.76 15.63
N ILE A 107 4.73 -5.41 14.52
CA ILE A 107 3.62 -6.36 14.43
C ILE A 107 4.12 -7.62 13.74
N GLU A 108 3.94 -8.77 14.39
CA GLU A 108 4.17 -10.08 13.78
C GLU A 108 2.86 -10.64 13.24
N MET A 109 2.86 -11.30 12.08
CA MET A 109 1.70 -11.96 11.49
C MET A 109 2.09 -13.30 10.89
N THR A 110 1.31 -14.33 11.18
CA THR A 110 1.44 -15.66 10.57
C THR A 110 0.33 -15.84 9.55
N VAL A 111 0.68 -16.14 8.30
CA VAL A 111 -0.26 -16.49 7.24
C VAL A 111 -0.29 -18.01 7.10
N PRO A 112 -1.44 -18.69 7.29
CA PRO A 112 -1.53 -20.14 7.18
C PRO A 112 -1.50 -20.62 5.71
N ALA A 113 -1.05 -21.86 5.47
CA ALA A 113 -1.01 -22.52 4.15
C ALA A 113 -2.27 -22.28 3.30
N ALA A 114 -3.44 -22.43 3.91
CA ALA A 114 -4.72 -22.35 3.21
C ALA A 114 -4.97 -20.97 2.57
N GLN A 115 -4.26 -19.93 2.99
CA GLN A 115 -4.36 -18.56 2.45
C GLN A 115 -3.19 -18.22 1.51
N ILE A 116 -2.24 -19.13 1.30
CA ILE A 116 -1.11 -18.92 0.42
C ILE A 116 -1.42 -19.59 -0.92
N PRO A 117 -1.52 -18.84 -2.03
CA PRO A 117 -1.74 -19.44 -3.33
C PRO A 117 -0.55 -20.33 -3.72
N PRO A 118 -0.79 -21.43 -4.48
CA PRO A 118 0.30 -22.23 -5.02
C PRO A 118 1.21 -21.36 -5.89
N ILE A 119 2.51 -21.50 -5.71
CA ILE A 119 3.51 -20.78 -6.50
C ILE A 119 3.85 -21.65 -7.70
N THR A 120 3.54 -21.15 -8.91
CA THR A 120 3.99 -21.79 -10.14
C THR A 120 5.45 -21.49 -10.33
N VAL A 121 6.23 -22.52 -10.62
CA VAL A 121 7.66 -22.37 -10.81
C VAL A 121 8.12 -23.13 -12.03
N ASP A 122 8.79 -22.41 -12.91
CA ASP A 122 9.59 -23.01 -13.96
C ASP A 122 11.00 -23.20 -13.37
N ASP A 123 11.44 -24.45 -13.26
CA ASP A 123 12.79 -24.84 -12.82
C ASP A 123 13.21 -24.50 -11.37
N LEU A 124 12.30 -24.13 -10.45
CA LEU A 124 12.68 -24.03 -9.02
C LEU A 124 13.11 -25.40 -8.50
N CYS A 125 14.19 -25.40 -7.73
CA CYS A 125 14.70 -26.61 -7.06
C CYS A 125 15.08 -27.76 -8.00
N THR A 126 15.22 -27.54 -9.31
CA THR A 126 15.78 -28.57 -10.19
C THR A 126 17.27 -28.70 -9.92
N LEU A 127 17.70 -29.88 -9.44
CA LEU A 127 19.11 -30.21 -9.39
C LEU A 127 19.59 -30.39 -10.83
N GLU A 128 20.44 -29.49 -11.31
CA GLU A 128 21.33 -29.86 -12.41
C GLU A 128 22.08 -31.11 -11.95
N LYS A 129 22.02 -32.19 -12.74
CA LYS A 129 22.74 -33.45 -12.49
C LYS A 129 24.25 -33.22 -12.59
N GLN A 130 24.85 -32.47 -11.67
CA GLN A 130 26.27 -32.53 -11.42
C GLN A 130 26.51 -33.72 -10.49
N ASN A 131 27.44 -34.57 -10.91
CA ASN A 131 27.84 -35.86 -10.34
C ASN A 131 28.42 -35.79 -8.91
N ASP A 132 28.09 -34.78 -8.12
CA ASP A 132 28.66 -34.58 -6.79
C ASP A 132 27.56 -34.64 -5.73
N SER A 133 27.63 -35.69 -4.92
CA SER A 133 26.67 -36.11 -3.88
C SER A 133 26.62 -35.20 -2.65
N SER A 134 26.75 -33.90 -2.86
CA SER A 134 26.63 -32.88 -1.82
C SER A 134 25.20 -32.38 -1.75
N LYS A 135 24.62 -32.34 -0.55
CA LYS A 135 23.28 -31.79 -0.26
C LYS A 135 23.26 -30.29 -0.59
N VAL A 136 23.04 -29.94 -1.86
CA VAL A 136 22.95 -28.53 -2.26
C VAL A 136 21.56 -28.03 -1.88
N THR A 137 21.51 -27.11 -0.92
CA THR A 137 20.31 -26.31 -0.66
C THR A 137 20.29 -25.16 -1.64
N THR A 138 19.35 -25.17 -2.60
CA THR A 138 19.12 -24.02 -3.48
C THR A 138 18.29 -22.99 -2.73
N ILE A 139 18.70 -21.72 -2.80
CA ILE A 139 18.00 -20.60 -2.17
C ILE A 139 17.45 -19.71 -3.27
N GLU A 140 16.13 -19.62 -3.37
CA GLU A 140 15.47 -18.82 -4.40
C GLU A 140 14.52 -17.80 -3.79
N LYS A 141 14.63 -16.56 -4.24
CA LYS A 141 13.73 -15.49 -3.79
C LYS A 141 12.53 -15.42 -4.74
N VAL A 142 11.35 -15.71 -4.22
CA VAL A 142 10.09 -15.57 -4.96
C VAL A 142 9.45 -14.22 -4.62
N PRO A 143 9.35 -13.30 -5.58
CA PRO A 143 8.77 -11.99 -5.33
C PRO A 143 7.25 -12.04 -5.29
N SER A 144 6.64 -11.14 -4.50
CA SER A 144 5.20 -10.85 -4.54
C SER A 144 4.27 -12.07 -4.36
N VAL A 145 4.62 -13.01 -3.48
CA VAL A 145 3.79 -14.18 -3.14
C VAL A 145 2.47 -13.75 -2.49
N LEU A 146 2.53 -12.69 -1.67
CA LEU A 146 1.37 -12.09 -1.01
C LEU A 146 1.45 -10.56 -1.10
N SER A 147 0.39 -9.88 -0.68
CA SER A 147 0.38 -8.43 -0.48
C SER A 147 -0.16 -8.10 0.90
N VAL A 148 0.48 -7.13 1.56
CA VAL A 148 -0.03 -6.54 2.79
C VAL A 148 -0.71 -5.21 2.49
N GLN A 149 -1.83 -4.96 3.17
CA GLN A 149 -2.49 -3.67 3.23
C GLN A 149 -2.42 -3.15 4.66
N ALA A 150 -1.92 -1.93 4.82
CA ALA A 150 -1.83 -1.22 6.08
C ALA A 150 -2.79 -0.03 6.07
N ALA A 151 -3.45 0.23 7.20
CA ALA A 151 -4.29 1.39 7.40
C ALA A 151 -3.95 2.07 8.73
N LEU A 152 -3.81 3.39 8.69
CA LEU A 152 -3.58 4.28 9.81
C LEU A 152 -4.82 5.15 10.01
N LEU A 153 -5.39 5.11 11.21
CA LEU A 153 -6.45 6.01 11.64
C LEU A 153 -5.86 7.11 12.52
N CYS A 154 -5.95 8.34 12.03
CA CYS A 154 -5.60 9.55 12.75
C CYS A 154 -6.88 10.29 13.13
N SER A 155 -6.98 10.80 14.36
CA SER A 155 -8.15 11.60 14.77
C SER A 155 -7.79 12.78 15.65
N ASN A 156 -8.65 13.78 15.65
CA ASN A 156 -8.67 14.88 16.60
C ASN A 156 -10.08 14.98 17.24
N GLU A 157 -10.43 16.12 17.82
CA GLU A 157 -11.74 16.29 18.48
C GLU A 157 -12.92 16.37 17.49
N GLU A 158 -12.66 16.70 16.22
CA GLU A 158 -13.69 17.01 15.23
C GLU A 158 -13.75 15.98 14.09
N LEU A 159 -12.61 15.43 13.70
CA LEU A 159 -12.43 14.67 12.48
C LEU A 159 -11.56 13.43 12.70
N SER A 160 -11.91 12.36 11.99
CA SER A 160 -11.08 11.18 11.83
C SER A 160 -10.73 10.99 10.36
N LYS A 161 -9.49 10.60 10.08
CA LYS A 161 -8.97 10.38 8.74
C LYS A 161 -8.18 9.09 8.67
N MET A 162 -8.39 8.33 7.59
CA MET A 162 -7.68 7.09 7.33
C MET A 162 -6.66 7.26 6.20
N THR A 163 -5.47 6.71 6.39
CA THR A 163 -4.39 6.66 5.40
C THR A 163 -4.02 5.21 5.14
N TYR A 164 -3.83 4.85 3.87
CA TYR A 164 -3.53 3.48 3.47
C TYR A 164 -2.14 3.37 2.85
N SER A 165 -1.53 2.21 3.02
CA SER A 165 -0.27 1.83 2.38
C SER A 165 -0.33 0.35 2.01
N SER A 166 0.32 -0.06 0.94
CA SER A 166 0.37 -1.47 0.54
C SER A 166 1.75 -1.85 0.05
N LYS A 167 2.11 -3.13 0.21
CA LYS A 167 3.41 -3.64 -0.18
C LYS A 167 3.32 -5.10 -0.60
N SER A 168 4.05 -5.46 -1.66
CA SER A 168 4.26 -6.85 -2.03
C SER A 168 5.17 -7.55 -1.03
N LEU A 169 4.86 -8.80 -0.73
CA LEU A 169 5.59 -9.64 0.21
C LEU A 169 6.31 -10.74 -0.54
N ASP A 170 7.63 -10.73 -0.43
CA ASP A 170 8.50 -11.75 -1.01
C ASP A 170 8.67 -12.91 -0.02
N VAL A 171 9.16 -14.05 -0.51
CA VAL A 171 9.54 -15.23 0.28
C VAL A 171 10.88 -15.74 -0.22
N VAL A 172 11.71 -16.25 0.69
CA VAL A 172 12.92 -17.02 0.34
C VAL A 172 12.61 -18.50 0.48
N ILE A 173 12.82 -19.28 -0.57
CA ILE A 173 12.58 -20.71 -0.61
C ILE A 173 13.92 -21.45 -0.50
N HIS A 174 14.01 -22.39 0.44
CA HIS A 174 15.13 -23.30 0.61
C HIS A 174 14.73 -24.69 0.14
N CYS A 175 15.35 -25.14 -0.95
CA CYS A 175 15.11 -26.46 -1.51
C CYS A 175 16.01 -27.49 -0.82
N HIS A 176 15.44 -28.50 -0.18
CA HIS A 176 16.21 -29.61 0.37
C HIS A 176 16.01 -30.88 -0.48
N PRO A 177 17.08 -31.69 -0.67
CA PRO A 177 17.00 -32.97 -1.38
C PRO A 177 16.08 -33.96 -0.66
#